data_AF-A0A1J4Y3Q4-F1
#
_entry.id   AF-A0A1J4Y3Q4-F1
#
_cell.length_a   1.000
_cell.length_b   1.000
_cell.length_c   1.000
_cell.angle_alpha   90.00
_cell.angle_beta   90.00
_cell.angle_gamma   90.00
#
_symmetry.space_group_name_H-M   'P 1'
#
loop_
_entity.id
_entity.type
_entity.pdbx_description
1 polymer ?
#
loop_
_entity_poly.entity_id
_entity_poly.type
_entity_poly.pdbx_seq_one_letter_code
_entity_poly.pdbx_strand_id
1 'polypeptide(L)'
;MSTCVDQLLTGKIFQVQPDSTIAQAVEIMSNERISCILVVDDGQAVGIMTERDVMRLVHQKVEITQPVSVAMSSPVLSTSGDTSIYDAYEILKCGDIRHLVVTRYGKAVGVLTHSDLLRAVGMLDLLHKKSVIDVMLPGVSRVAPEDLLSSVIALMIERAVTTVVVTHNRKPVGVITERDIPRVAEELRNSEDITVAEVMSSPVITVDLHVSAYEVSELLHQHAIRQIIAVDFEGNLAGIITQTSLLSVFESRYIEHMRTQLSHAKQRLSQRVLLTNIMHSEIDTAIVALDNQMVIANSNPAASKIFSYQDVSLEGHTLQNVLIHGHFPSLDQDLVARMIMEIGSFRKTIVRGDGGCTVELEFSAIRSDDELVGYLLIANDMTEHLALEEQFQQSQKMESLGTLVGGIAHDFNNMLAGMTGNLYLARALISENPAAVERLDVVEKLSSRAARMIKQLMTFARKDSVQMKLLGLSSFFREVLQLNGLFIPENIAFYSEIAEQELVILGDETQLQQVVMNLLNNAHDAVWEVNDPKITLRLAEYIPDNEFRSRHRDLEAAVFARISILDHCCPVKH
;
A
#
# COMPACT_ATOMS: atom_id res chain seq x y z
N MET A 1 21.54 8.11 17.03
CA MET A 1 22.68 8.37 16.12
C MET A 1 23.66 7.22 16.27
N SER A 2 23.83 6.39 15.24
CA SER A 2 24.84 5.32 15.27
C SER A 2 26.22 5.94 15.03
N THR A 3 27.16 5.68 15.92
CA THR A 3 28.58 5.95 15.70
C THR A 3 29.02 5.16 14.45
N CYS A 4 29.72 5.81 13.53
CA CYS A 4 30.31 5.19 12.35
C CYS A 4 31.81 4.98 12.55
N VAL A 5 32.41 4.07 11.78
CA VAL A 5 33.83 3.70 11.85
C VAL A 5 34.75 4.92 11.72
N ASP A 6 34.43 5.88 10.86
CA ASP A 6 35.21 7.12 10.66
C ASP A 6 35.42 7.94 11.93
N GLN A 7 34.51 7.84 12.91
CA GLN A 7 34.60 8.56 14.17
C GLN A 7 35.59 7.91 15.16
N LEU A 8 35.98 6.66 14.93
CA LEU A 8 36.88 5.89 15.79
C LEU A 8 38.30 5.75 15.24
N LEU A 9 38.53 6.16 13.99
CA LEU A 9 39.84 6.10 13.37
C LEU A 9 40.80 7.04 14.08
N THR A 10 41.70 6.47 14.89
CA THR A 10 42.77 7.22 15.54
C THR A 10 44.11 6.58 15.20
N GLY A 11 44.97 7.28 14.47
CA GLY A 11 46.37 6.86 14.31
C GLY A 11 46.94 7.01 12.90
N LYS A 12 48.27 6.94 12.85
CA LYS A 12 49.05 6.89 11.60
C LYS A 12 49.00 5.46 11.05
N ILE A 13 48.75 5.32 9.75
CA ILE A 13 48.84 4.03 9.06
C ILE A 13 50.32 3.76 8.79
N PHE A 14 50.79 2.58 9.21
CA PHE A 14 52.11 2.08 8.83
C PHE A 14 51.96 1.14 7.64
N GLN A 15 52.76 1.38 6.61
CA GLN A 15 52.66 0.68 5.34
C GLN A 15 54.03 0.35 4.76
N VAL A 16 54.09 -0.77 4.03
CA VAL A 16 55.25 -1.22 3.24
C VAL A 16 54.80 -1.62 1.84
N GLN A 17 55.75 -1.67 0.91
CA GLN A 17 55.52 -2.18 -0.44
C GLN A 17 55.60 -3.72 -0.46
N PRO A 18 54.93 -4.42 -1.40
CA PRO A 18 54.96 -5.88 -1.48
C PRO A 18 56.35 -6.51 -1.65
N ASP A 19 57.30 -5.75 -2.18
CA ASP A 19 58.70 -6.10 -2.43
C ASP A 19 59.65 -5.76 -1.26
N SER A 20 59.17 -5.02 -0.25
CA SER A 20 59.92 -4.76 0.97
C SER A 20 60.23 -6.07 1.69
N THR A 21 61.36 -6.15 2.39
CA THR A 21 61.77 -7.41 3.04
C THR A 21 60.99 -7.65 4.33
N ILE A 22 60.79 -8.93 4.67
CA ILE A 22 60.19 -9.33 5.96
C ILE A 22 60.94 -8.68 7.14
N ALA A 23 62.27 -8.62 7.06
CA ALA A 23 63.10 -7.97 8.08
C ALA A 23 62.71 -6.50 8.30
N GLN A 24 62.53 -5.72 7.23
CA GLN A 24 62.10 -4.32 7.31
C GLN A 24 60.72 -4.19 7.97
N ALA A 25 59.76 -5.05 7.60
CA ALA A 25 58.43 -5.04 8.21
C ALA A 25 58.47 -5.37 9.71
N VAL A 26 59.22 -6.40 10.11
CA VAL A 26 59.40 -6.80 11.51
C VAL A 26 60.09 -5.70 12.32
N GLU A 27 61.09 -5.04 11.76
CA GLU A 27 61.80 -3.92 12.38
C GLU A 27 60.85 -2.73 12.63
N ILE A 28 60.04 -2.33 11.64
CA ILE A 28 59.02 -1.28 11.82
C ILE A 28 58.03 -1.68 12.91
N MET A 29 57.52 -2.92 12.86
CA MET A 29 56.57 -3.42 13.86
C MET A 29 57.13 -3.36 15.29
N SER A 30 58.40 -3.74 15.46
CA SER A 30 59.10 -3.72 16.74
C SER A 30 59.38 -2.30 17.24
N ASN A 31 59.96 -1.44 16.40
CA ASN A 31 60.37 -0.08 16.75
C ASN A 31 59.15 0.82 17.07
N GLU A 32 58.11 0.74 16.24
CA GLU A 32 56.89 1.55 16.39
C GLU A 32 55.87 0.90 17.34
N ARG A 33 56.15 -0.32 17.83
CA ARG A 33 55.31 -1.09 18.76
C ARG A 33 53.87 -1.32 18.27
N ILE A 34 53.72 -1.52 16.96
CA ILE A 34 52.44 -1.75 16.28
C ILE A 34 52.16 -3.25 16.08
N SER A 35 50.87 -3.62 16.06
CA SER A 35 50.45 -5.03 15.92
C SER A 35 50.38 -5.54 14.50
N CYS A 36 50.26 -4.62 13.54
CA CYS A 36 50.13 -4.94 12.14
C CYS A 36 50.76 -3.86 11.29
N ILE A 37 51.19 -4.24 10.09
CA ILE A 37 51.63 -3.34 9.04
C ILE A 37 50.87 -3.65 7.77
N LEU A 38 50.43 -2.60 7.07
CA LEU A 38 49.65 -2.72 5.86
C LEU A 38 50.58 -2.89 4.66
N VAL A 39 50.30 -3.85 3.79
CA VAL A 39 51.02 -4.00 2.52
C VAL A 39 50.21 -3.30 1.45
N VAL A 40 50.78 -2.24 0.89
CA VAL A 40 50.06 -1.33 -0.01
C VAL A 40 50.76 -1.30 -1.36
N ASP A 41 50.00 -1.53 -2.42
CA ASP A 41 50.42 -1.39 -3.81
C ASP A 41 49.54 -0.33 -4.48
N ASP A 42 50.17 0.68 -5.09
CA ASP A 42 49.50 1.86 -5.70
C ASP A 42 48.37 2.51 -4.83
N GLY A 43 48.55 2.51 -3.50
CA GLY A 43 47.59 3.06 -2.54
C GLY A 43 46.40 2.15 -2.18
N GLN A 44 46.35 0.93 -2.71
CA GLN A 44 45.40 -0.12 -2.33
C GLN A 44 46.02 -1.10 -1.35
N ALA A 45 45.26 -1.53 -0.34
CA ALA A 45 45.69 -2.56 0.60
C ALA A 45 45.63 -3.94 -0.08
N VAL A 46 46.79 -4.51 -0.41
CA VAL A 46 46.91 -5.83 -1.04
C VAL A 46 47.19 -6.95 -0.04
N GLY A 47 47.69 -6.60 1.15
CA GLY A 47 47.88 -7.53 2.25
C GLY A 47 48.02 -6.83 3.60
N ILE A 48 48.01 -7.63 4.67
CA ILE A 48 48.29 -7.19 6.03
C ILE A 48 49.21 -8.21 6.69
N MET A 49 50.24 -7.74 7.39
CA MET A 49 51.13 -8.60 8.17
C MET A 49 50.98 -8.27 9.64
N THR A 50 50.79 -9.30 10.47
CA THR A 50 50.49 -9.19 11.91
C THR A 50 51.53 -9.91 12.77
N GLU A 51 51.52 -9.68 14.09
CA GLU A 51 52.38 -10.40 15.04
C GLU A 51 52.26 -11.93 14.92
N ARG A 52 51.07 -12.44 14.56
CA ARG A 52 50.81 -13.86 14.33
C ARG A 52 51.57 -14.40 13.13
N ASP A 53 51.70 -13.60 12.08
CA ASP A 53 52.47 -13.96 10.89
C ASP A 53 53.96 -14.02 11.24
N VAL A 54 54.48 -13.05 12.02
CA VAL A 54 55.86 -13.08 12.51
C VAL A 54 56.16 -14.35 13.30
N MET A 55 55.26 -14.76 14.20
CA MET A 55 55.41 -16.00 14.97
C MET A 55 55.49 -17.24 14.07
N ARG A 56 54.63 -17.33 13.04
CA ARG A 56 54.66 -18.43 12.07
C ARG A 56 55.98 -18.47 11.29
N LEU A 57 56.50 -17.31 10.89
CA LEU A 57 57.77 -17.21 10.17
C LEU A 57 58.95 -17.70 11.02
N VAL A 58 58.98 -17.33 12.31
CA VAL A 58 60.01 -17.80 13.25
C VAL A 58 59.94 -19.32 13.42
N HIS A 59 58.75 -19.88 13.61
CA HIS A 59 58.57 -21.33 13.77
C HIS A 59 58.92 -22.11 12.50
N GLN A 60 58.58 -21.60 11.33
CA GLN A 60 58.87 -22.22 10.03
C GLN A 60 60.30 -21.97 9.54
N LYS A 61 61.11 -21.19 10.27
CA LYS A 61 62.48 -20.81 9.91
C LYS A 61 62.57 -20.16 8.51
N VAL A 62 61.58 -19.32 8.16
CA VAL A 62 61.54 -18.60 6.86
C VAL A 62 62.64 -17.56 6.79
N GLU A 63 63.25 -17.40 5.61
CA GLU A 63 64.29 -16.39 5.37
C GLU A 63 63.69 -14.97 5.39
N ILE A 64 64.15 -14.12 6.30
CA ILE A 64 63.65 -12.75 6.47
C ILE A 64 64.06 -11.77 5.35
N THR A 65 64.92 -12.20 4.44
CA THR A 65 65.30 -11.45 3.23
C THR A 65 64.25 -11.56 2.13
N GLN A 66 63.29 -12.49 2.25
CA GLN A 66 62.20 -12.63 1.29
C GLN A 66 61.25 -11.43 1.33
N PRO A 67 60.53 -11.15 0.23
CA PRO A 67 59.50 -10.11 0.19
C PRO A 67 58.36 -10.37 1.18
N VAL A 68 57.82 -9.30 1.76
CA VAL A 68 56.66 -9.34 2.67
C VAL A 68 55.44 -9.96 2.00
N SER A 69 55.31 -9.84 0.67
CA SER A 69 54.22 -10.46 -0.10
C SER A 69 54.09 -11.98 0.06
N VAL A 70 55.17 -12.67 0.44
CA VAL A 70 55.16 -14.13 0.70
C VAL A 70 54.64 -14.46 2.12
N ALA A 71 54.70 -13.49 3.03
CA ALA A 71 54.38 -13.66 4.45
C ALA A 71 53.08 -12.96 4.89
N MET A 72 52.55 -12.04 4.09
CA MET A 72 51.34 -11.29 4.41
C MET A 72 50.07 -12.15 4.31
N SER A 73 49.06 -11.80 5.10
CA SER A 73 47.70 -12.30 4.92
C SER A 73 47.00 -11.55 3.78
N SER A 74 46.36 -12.30 2.86
CA SER A 74 45.61 -11.79 1.71
C SER A 74 44.46 -12.77 1.36
N PRO A 75 43.26 -12.30 0.95
CA PRO A 75 42.86 -10.90 0.75
C PRO A 75 42.64 -10.15 2.07
N VAL A 76 42.82 -8.82 2.03
CA VAL A 76 42.59 -7.95 3.18
C VAL A 76 41.10 -7.75 3.39
N LEU A 77 40.59 -8.08 4.58
CA LEU A 77 39.24 -7.71 4.97
C LEU A 77 39.18 -6.20 5.23
N SER A 78 38.22 -5.55 4.58
CA SER A 78 38.07 -4.10 4.64
C SER A 78 36.61 -3.66 4.71
N THR A 79 36.38 -2.46 5.24
CA THR A 79 35.07 -1.82 5.30
C THR A 79 35.16 -0.35 4.90
N SER A 80 34.02 0.31 4.69
CA SER A 80 33.96 1.75 4.41
C SER A 80 33.85 2.58 5.71
N GLY A 81 34.30 3.83 5.67
CA GLY A 81 34.28 4.72 6.85
C GLY A 81 32.88 5.04 7.40
N ASP A 82 31.85 4.97 6.57
CA ASP A 82 30.43 5.18 6.92
C ASP A 82 29.77 3.93 7.53
N THR A 83 30.45 2.79 7.54
CA THR A 83 29.96 1.55 8.16
C THR A 83 29.66 1.78 9.64
N SER A 84 28.59 1.18 10.15
CA SER A 84 28.26 1.27 11.58
C SER A 84 29.28 0.50 12.42
N ILE A 85 29.53 0.95 13.66
CA ILE A 85 30.44 0.24 14.58
C ILE A 85 30.00 -1.19 14.89
N TYR A 86 28.69 -1.48 14.77
CA TYR A 86 28.11 -2.80 15.03
C TYR A 86 28.40 -3.76 13.87
N ASP A 87 28.27 -3.30 12.63
CA ASP A 87 28.61 -4.11 11.46
C ASP A 87 30.12 -4.34 11.37
N ALA A 88 30.92 -3.32 11.71
CA ALA A 88 32.37 -3.46 11.78
C ALA A 88 32.82 -4.48 12.84
N TYR A 89 32.14 -4.53 14.00
CA TYR A 89 32.36 -5.56 15.01
C TYR A 89 32.04 -6.96 14.47
N GLU A 90 30.93 -7.14 13.76
CA GLU A 90 30.58 -8.44 13.16
C GLU A 90 31.58 -8.89 12.10
N ILE A 91 32.09 -7.97 11.26
CA ILE A 91 33.15 -8.30 10.30
C ILE A 91 34.41 -8.79 11.03
N LEU A 92 34.83 -8.10 12.09
CA LEU A 92 35.98 -8.49 12.90
C LEU A 92 35.78 -9.89 13.52
N LYS A 93 34.60 -10.14 14.08
CA LYS A 93 34.22 -11.40 14.73
C LYS A 93 34.13 -12.56 13.74
N CYS A 94 33.39 -12.41 12.65
CA CYS A 94 33.20 -13.45 11.64
C CYS A 94 34.50 -13.77 10.89
N GLY A 95 35.35 -12.77 10.71
CA GLY A 95 36.68 -12.96 10.12
C GLY A 95 37.72 -13.54 11.07
N ASP A 96 37.43 -13.66 12.37
CA ASP A 96 38.42 -13.98 13.43
C ASP A 96 39.70 -13.11 13.31
N ILE A 97 39.50 -11.82 13.01
CA ILE A 97 40.58 -10.85 12.81
C ILE A 97 40.51 -9.75 13.85
N ARG A 98 41.67 -9.17 14.18
CA ARG A 98 41.78 -8.07 15.16
C ARG A 98 41.91 -6.69 14.53
N HIS A 99 42.15 -6.64 13.23
CA HIS A 99 42.48 -5.45 12.46
C HIS A 99 41.63 -5.44 11.20
N LEU A 100 40.74 -4.47 11.09
CA LEU A 100 39.87 -4.28 9.93
C LEU A 100 40.33 -3.04 9.17
N VAL A 101 40.69 -3.20 7.89
CA VAL A 101 41.16 -2.07 7.09
C VAL A 101 39.98 -1.19 6.70
N VAL A 102 40.11 0.11 6.90
CA VAL A 102 39.08 1.07 6.52
C VAL A 102 39.49 1.75 5.24
N THR A 103 38.59 1.74 4.25
CA THR A 103 38.85 2.26 2.92
C THR A 103 37.94 3.44 2.59
N ARG A 104 38.45 4.34 1.75
CA ARG A 104 37.69 5.45 1.16
C ARG A 104 38.05 5.54 -0.31
N TYR A 105 37.04 5.43 -1.18
CA TYR A 105 37.24 5.36 -2.65
C TYR A 105 38.27 4.29 -3.06
N GLY A 106 38.26 3.12 -2.40
CA GLY A 106 39.17 2.01 -2.67
C GLY A 106 40.59 2.15 -2.09
N LYS A 107 40.93 3.29 -1.48
CA LYS A 107 42.24 3.51 -0.84
C LYS A 107 42.15 3.27 0.67
N ALA A 108 43.18 2.69 1.26
CA ALA A 108 43.25 2.51 2.71
C ALA A 108 43.43 3.86 3.42
N VAL A 109 42.53 4.16 4.36
CA VAL A 109 42.52 5.42 5.14
C VAL A 109 42.67 5.20 6.64
N GLY A 110 42.58 3.95 7.10
CA GLY A 110 42.81 3.61 8.50
C GLY A 110 42.77 2.11 8.75
N VAL A 111 43.05 1.72 9.99
CA VAL A 111 42.82 0.37 10.50
C VAL A 111 41.99 0.51 11.77
N LEU A 112 40.84 -0.15 11.80
CA LEU A 112 40.01 -0.27 13.00
C LEU A 112 40.45 -1.50 13.78
N THR A 113 40.72 -1.31 15.07
CA THR A 113 41.12 -2.37 15.99
C THR A 113 40.05 -2.62 17.05
N HIS A 114 40.19 -3.75 17.77
CA HIS A 114 39.39 -4.01 18.96
C HIS A 114 39.52 -2.91 20.02
N SER A 115 40.71 -2.31 20.17
CA SER A 115 40.93 -1.18 21.10
C SER A 115 40.13 0.06 20.72
N ASP A 116 39.88 0.26 19.42
CA ASP A 116 39.13 1.41 18.92
C ASP A 116 37.63 1.21 19.15
N LEU A 117 37.13 0.00 18.90
CA LEU A 117 35.76 -0.38 19.26
C LEU A 117 35.53 -0.28 20.77
N LEU A 118 36.52 -0.63 21.59
CA LEU A 118 36.43 -0.50 23.05
C LEU A 118 36.24 0.95 23.54
N ARG A 119 36.61 1.94 22.71
CA ARG A 119 36.47 3.37 23.03
C ARG A 119 35.20 4.00 22.46
N ALA A 120 34.36 3.22 21.78
CA ALA A 120 33.15 3.74 21.17
C ALA A 120 32.13 4.22 22.22
N VAL A 121 31.50 5.36 21.93
CA VAL A 121 30.47 5.97 22.79
C VAL A 121 29.31 4.99 23.04
N GLY A 122 28.93 4.81 24.31
CA GLY A 122 27.87 3.89 24.75
C GLY A 122 28.35 2.47 25.08
N MET A 123 29.61 2.14 24.85
CA MET A 123 30.18 0.86 25.24
C MET A 123 30.60 0.81 26.71
N LEU A 124 31.13 1.93 27.22
CA LEU A 124 31.58 2.03 28.61
C LEU A 124 30.43 1.68 29.58
N ASP A 125 29.22 2.19 29.33
CA ASP A 125 28.03 1.92 30.16
C ASP A 125 27.66 0.44 30.26
N LEU A 126 27.95 -0.34 29.22
CA LEU A 126 27.67 -1.78 29.19
C LEU A 126 28.72 -2.54 30.01
N LEU A 127 29.99 -2.15 29.89
CA LEU A 127 31.07 -2.75 30.67
C LEU A 127 30.92 -2.51 32.18
N HIS A 128 30.32 -1.40 32.60
CA HIS A 128 30.03 -1.14 34.01
C HIS A 128 29.03 -2.15 34.61
N LYS A 129 28.19 -2.78 33.79
CA LYS A 129 27.15 -3.73 34.23
C LYS A 129 27.62 -5.19 34.24
N LYS A 130 28.86 -5.45 33.83
CA LYS A 130 29.45 -6.79 33.75
C LYS A 130 30.66 -6.85 34.66
N SER A 131 30.88 -8.02 35.24
CA SER A 131 32.05 -8.32 36.06
C SER A 131 33.04 -9.21 35.32
N VAL A 132 34.27 -9.32 35.81
CA VAL A 132 35.32 -10.18 35.24
C VAL A 132 34.83 -11.60 35.01
N ILE A 133 34.12 -12.18 35.97
CA ILE A 133 33.60 -13.54 35.85
C ILE A 133 32.63 -13.73 34.67
N ASP A 134 31.95 -12.67 34.23
CA ASP A 134 31.01 -12.70 33.10
C ASP A 134 31.70 -12.67 31.73
N VAL A 135 32.93 -12.16 31.67
CA VAL A 135 33.64 -11.84 30.41
C VAL A 135 34.99 -12.54 30.27
N MET A 136 35.48 -13.22 31.31
CA MET A 136 36.74 -13.94 31.27
C MET A 136 36.63 -15.24 30.46
N LEU A 137 37.73 -15.59 29.81
CA LEU A 137 37.90 -16.89 29.17
C LEU A 137 38.54 -17.87 30.18
N PRO A 138 37.87 -18.98 30.54
CA PRO A 138 38.45 -20.02 31.38
C PRO A 138 39.40 -20.91 30.57
N GLY A 139 40.24 -21.70 31.26
CA GLY A 139 41.05 -22.73 30.61
C GLY A 139 42.29 -22.21 29.86
N VAL A 140 43.03 -21.29 30.49
CA VAL A 140 44.22 -20.69 29.90
C VAL A 140 45.39 -21.67 29.82
N SER A 141 46.09 -21.71 28.68
CA SER A 141 47.33 -22.48 28.52
C SER A 141 48.39 -21.99 29.50
N ARG A 142 49.02 -22.93 30.20
CA ARG A 142 49.99 -22.67 31.26
C ARG A 142 51.33 -23.36 30.98
N VAL A 143 52.41 -22.68 31.37
CA VAL A 143 53.80 -23.17 31.25
C VAL A 143 54.56 -22.85 32.53
N ALA A 144 55.67 -23.56 32.76
CA ALA A 144 56.62 -23.28 33.83
C ALA A 144 57.65 -22.22 33.38
N PRO A 145 58.24 -21.45 34.30
CA PRO A 145 59.27 -20.46 33.96
C PRO A 145 60.50 -21.09 33.26
N GLU A 146 60.81 -22.34 33.61
CA GLU A 146 61.92 -23.14 33.10
C GLU A 146 61.64 -23.81 31.74
N ASP A 147 60.42 -23.71 31.19
CA ASP A 147 60.12 -24.21 29.86
C ASP A 147 60.87 -23.41 28.78
N LEU A 148 61.26 -24.06 27.69
CA LEU A 148 61.91 -23.41 26.55
C LEU A 148 60.90 -22.58 25.73
N LEU A 149 61.31 -21.40 25.30
CA LEU A 149 60.48 -20.49 24.50
C LEU A 149 60.05 -21.12 23.17
N SER A 150 60.91 -21.94 22.55
CA SER A 150 60.60 -22.70 21.32
C SER A 150 59.39 -23.64 21.50
N SER A 151 59.33 -24.36 22.62
CA SER A 151 58.21 -25.22 22.99
C SER A 151 56.93 -24.41 23.24
N VAL A 152 57.04 -23.20 23.81
CA VAL A 152 55.88 -22.31 24.01
C VAL A 152 55.36 -21.76 22.69
N ILE A 153 56.23 -21.38 21.75
CA ILE A 153 55.82 -20.95 20.42
C ILE A 153 55.11 -22.09 19.67
N ALA A 154 55.64 -23.30 19.74
CA ALA A 154 54.98 -24.49 19.16
C ALA A 154 53.58 -24.70 19.78
N LEU A 155 53.47 -24.63 21.12
CA LEU A 155 52.20 -24.71 21.83
C LEU A 155 51.20 -23.65 21.37
N MET A 156 51.64 -22.40 21.20
CA MET A 156 50.80 -21.29 20.74
C MET A 156 50.26 -21.53 19.34
N ILE A 157 51.09 -22.06 18.43
CA ILE A 157 50.70 -22.37 17.05
C ILE A 157 49.75 -23.57 17.01
N GLU A 158 50.12 -24.69 17.64
CA GLU A 158 49.35 -25.94 17.62
C GLU A 158 47.97 -25.78 18.25
N ARG A 159 47.87 -25.03 19.36
CA ARG A 159 46.60 -24.77 20.06
C ARG A 159 45.90 -23.50 19.59
N ALA A 160 46.46 -22.79 18.62
CA ALA A 160 45.97 -21.52 18.12
C ALA A 160 45.68 -20.48 19.22
N VAL A 161 46.48 -20.47 20.30
CA VAL A 161 46.32 -19.53 21.43
C VAL A 161 47.22 -18.31 21.26
N THR A 162 46.66 -17.12 21.49
CA THR A 162 47.40 -15.86 21.39
C THR A 162 48.27 -15.56 22.60
N THR A 163 48.11 -16.32 23.69
CA THR A 163 48.78 -16.09 24.96
C THR A 163 48.93 -17.36 25.78
N VAL A 164 50.03 -17.41 26.51
CA VAL A 164 50.33 -18.44 27.50
C VAL A 164 50.70 -17.77 28.81
N VAL A 165 50.16 -18.28 29.92
CA VAL A 165 50.42 -17.76 31.26
C VAL A 165 51.49 -18.60 31.93
N VAL A 166 52.52 -17.93 32.44
CA VAL A 166 53.60 -18.58 33.17
C VAL A 166 53.16 -18.69 34.62
N THR A 167 53.12 -19.91 35.15
CA THR A 167 52.63 -20.17 36.51
C THR A 167 53.68 -20.87 37.36
N HIS A 168 53.81 -20.43 38.61
CA HIS A 168 54.59 -21.11 39.64
C HIS A 168 53.68 -21.38 40.83
N ASN A 169 53.56 -22.64 41.27
CA ASN A 169 52.61 -23.05 42.31
C ASN A 169 51.16 -22.55 42.08
N ARG A 170 50.67 -22.65 40.84
CA ARG A 170 49.34 -22.17 40.37
C ARG A 170 49.14 -20.66 40.36
N LYS A 171 50.10 -19.87 40.83
CA LYS A 171 50.06 -18.41 40.78
C LYS A 171 50.68 -17.90 39.49
N PRO A 172 50.06 -16.92 38.82
CA PRO A 172 50.63 -16.33 37.61
C PRO A 172 51.84 -15.46 37.98
N VAL A 173 52.99 -15.74 37.36
CA VAL A 173 54.26 -15.03 37.61
C VAL A 173 54.79 -14.30 36.36
N GLY A 174 54.32 -14.72 35.19
CA GLY A 174 54.65 -14.12 33.90
C GLY A 174 53.57 -14.35 32.86
N VAL A 175 53.68 -13.66 31.73
CA VAL A 175 52.85 -13.90 30.55
C VAL A 175 53.71 -13.80 29.28
N ILE A 176 53.42 -14.68 28.32
CA ILE A 176 53.99 -14.63 26.96
C ILE A 176 52.85 -14.44 25.97
N THR A 177 53.02 -13.48 25.08
CA THR A 177 52.03 -13.07 24.09
C THR A 177 52.64 -13.05 22.69
N GLU A 178 51.79 -13.04 21.66
CA GLU A 178 52.25 -12.82 20.28
C GLU A 178 53.07 -11.52 20.13
N ARG A 179 52.81 -10.49 20.95
CA ARG A 179 53.50 -9.21 20.92
C ARG A 179 54.95 -9.29 21.39
N ASP A 180 55.29 -10.30 22.20
CA ASP A 180 56.65 -10.46 22.70
C ASP A 180 57.56 -11.09 21.63
N ILE A 181 56.98 -11.81 20.67
CA ILE A 181 57.71 -12.60 19.66
C ILE A 181 58.58 -11.76 18.71
N PRO A 182 58.10 -10.65 18.11
CA PRO A 182 58.94 -9.84 17.20
C PRO A 182 60.24 -9.34 17.85
N ARG A 183 60.23 -9.05 19.16
CA ARG A 183 61.41 -8.58 19.89
C ARG A 183 62.47 -9.68 20.05
N VAL A 184 62.04 -10.93 20.23
CA VAL A 184 62.92 -12.08 20.51
C VAL A 184 63.19 -12.94 19.26
N ALA A 185 62.60 -12.59 18.12
CA ALA A 185 62.71 -13.32 16.86
C ALA A 185 64.15 -13.40 16.31
N GLU A 186 65.00 -12.42 16.64
CA GLU A 186 66.42 -12.44 16.27
C GLU A 186 67.24 -13.32 17.21
N GLU A 187 67.00 -13.21 18.52
CA GLU A 187 67.69 -14.02 19.55
C GLU A 187 67.37 -15.52 19.42
N LEU A 188 66.10 -15.86 19.17
CA LEU A 188 65.65 -17.24 18.93
C LEU A 188 66.28 -17.91 17.70
N ARG A 189 66.79 -17.14 16.75
CA ARG A 189 67.53 -17.69 15.60
C ARG A 189 68.98 -18.02 15.95
N ASN A 190 69.52 -17.35 16.95
CA ASN A 190 70.92 -17.47 17.35
C ASN A 190 71.11 -18.48 18.50
N SER A 191 70.07 -18.73 19.31
CA SER A 191 70.09 -19.66 20.44
C SER A 191 68.75 -20.36 20.63
N GLU A 192 68.73 -21.69 20.76
CA GLU A 192 67.51 -22.48 21.02
C GLU A 192 67.23 -22.68 22.53
N ASP A 193 68.15 -22.25 23.41
CA ASP A 193 68.11 -22.50 24.87
C ASP A 193 67.44 -21.38 25.69
N ILE A 194 66.74 -20.44 25.03
CA ILE A 194 66.08 -19.31 25.71
C ILE A 194 64.90 -19.83 26.54
N THR A 195 64.94 -19.61 27.85
CA THR A 195 63.84 -19.99 28.75
C THR A 195 62.74 -18.93 28.75
N VAL A 196 61.52 -19.35 29.09
CA VAL A 196 60.36 -18.45 29.23
C VAL A 196 60.60 -17.38 30.28
N ALA A 197 61.29 -17.73 31.39
CA ALA A 197 61.60 -16.81 32.47
C ALA A 197 62.42 -15.59 32.02
N GLU A 198 63.28 -15.75 31.00
CA GLU A 198 64.15 -14.68 30.48
C GLU A 198 63.37 -13.63 29.67
N VAL A 199 62.29 -14.04 29.01
CA VAL A 199 61.58 -13.20 28.03
C VAL A 199 60.17 -12.78 28.47
N MET A 200 59.60 -13.45 29.48
CA MET A 200 58.23 -13.21 29.93
C MET A 200 58.02 -11.79 30.44
N SER A 201 56.84 -11.25 30.18
CA SER A 201 56.39 -10.03 30.83
C SER A 201 56.09 -10.31 32.30
N SER A 202 56.83 -9.66 33.20
CA SER A 202 56.70 -9.79 34.66
C SER A 202 56.99 -8.45 35.35
N PRO A 203 56.27 -8.08 36.45
CA PRO A 203 55.16 -8.80 37.07
C PRO A 203 53.88 -8.74 36.21
N VAL A 204 53.03 -9.76 36.31
CA VAL A 204 51.75 -9.80 35.58
C VAL A 204 50.73 -8.91 36.29
N ILE A 205 49.93 -8.18 35.50
CA ILE A 205 48.79 -7.44 36.03
C ILE A 205 47.62 -8.41 36.21
N THR A 206 47.15 -8.53 37.45
CA THR A 206 46.05 -9.41 37.84
C THR A 206 44.85 -8.62 38.36
N VAL A 207 43.65 -9.15 38.18
CA VAL A 207 42.40 -8.61 38.75
C VAL A 207 41.58 -9.71 39.43
N ASP A 208 40.80 -9.32 40.43
CA ASP A 208 39.84 -10.19 41.10
C ASP A 208 38.60 -10.46 40.21
N LEU A 209 37.93 -11.59 40.43
CA LEU A 209 36.77 -12.05 39.66
C LEU A 209 35.55 -11.13 39.72
N HIS A 210 35.46 -10.26 40.72
CA HIS A 210 34.31 -9.37 40.92
C HIS A 210 34.53 -7.94 40.46
N VAL A 211 35.72 -7.63 39.93
CA VAL A 211 36.03 -6.33 39.33
C VAL A 211 35.15 -6.09 38.11
N SER A 212 34.76 -4.83 37.88
CA SER A 212 33.94 -4.49 36.72
C SER A 212 34.72 -4.66 35.41
N ALA A 213 34.03 -5.06 34.34
CA ALA A 213 34.65 -5.18 33.02
C ALA A 213 35.12 -3.81 32.49
N TYR A 214 34.54 -2.72 32.99
CA TYR A 214 34.96 -1.35 32.69
C TYR A 214 36.35 -1.05 33.29
N GLU A 215 36.54 -1.34 34.58
CA GLU A 215 37.85 -1.17 35.22
C GLU A 215 38.93 -1.99 34.52
N VAL A 216 38.60 -3.21 34.07
CA VAL A 216 39.53 -4.01 33.27
C VAL A 216 39.86 -3.34 31.94
N SER A 217 38.87 -2.80 31.23
CA SER A 217 39.10 -2.05 29.99
C SER A 217 40.00 -0.83 30.22
N GLU A 218 39.83 -0.12 31.33
CA GLU A 218 40.69 1.00 31.74
C GLU A 218 42.11 0.53 32.02
N LEU A 219 42.31 -0.55 32.76
CA LEU A 219 43.63 -1.12 33.04
C LEU A 219 44.33 -1.57 31.75
N LEU A 220 43.61 -2.20 30.82
CA LEU A 220 44.14 -2.55 29.50
C LEU A 220 44.66 -1.32 28.75
N HIS A 221 43.87 -0.24 28.76
CA HIS A 221 44.23 1.02 28.11
C HIS A 221 45.42 1.71 28.78
N GLN A 222 45.36 1.91 30.09
CA GLN A 222 46.36 2.63 30.88
C GLN A 222 47.73 1.95 30.82
N HIS A 223 47.76 0.62 30.85
CA HIS A 223 49.01 -0.14 30.77
C HIS A 223 49.42 -0.49 29.34
N ALA A 224 48.64 -0.09 28.32
CA ALA A 224 48.86 -0.41 26.92
C ALA A 224 49.07 -1.91 26.65
N ILE A 225 48.34 -2.75 27.38
CA ILE A 225 48.33 -4.22 27.29
C ILE A 225 47.01 -4.69 26.68
N ARG A 226 47.00 -5.89 26.10
CA ARG A 226 45.82 -6.43 25.39
C ARG A 226 45.01 -7.45 26.18
N GLN A 227 45.52 -7.81 27.35
CA GLN A 227 44.91 -8.79 28.22
C GLN A 227 45.34 -8.61 29.67
N ILE A 228 44.52 -9.13 30.57
CA ILE A 228 44.74 -9.12 32.01
C ILE A 228 44.42 -10.52 32.56
N ILE A 229 45.15 -10.92 33.58
CA ILE A 229 44.97 -12.22 34.23
C ILE A 229 43.91 -12.11 35.34
N ALA A 230 42.89 -12.95 35.30
CA ALA A 230 41.93 -13.08 36.38
C ALA A 230 42.46 -14.09 37.41
N VAL A 231 42.40 -13.72 38.69
CA VAL A 231 42.78 -14.59 39.81
C VAL A 231 41.64 -14.78 40.79
N ASP A 232 41.64 -15.92 41.49
CA ASP A 232 40.72 -16.17 42.59
C ASP A 232 41.17 -15.47 43.89
N PHE A 233 40.39 -15.65 44.97
CA PHE A 233 40.67 -15.06 46.28
C PHE A 233 41.97 -15.56 46.94
N GLU A 234 42.55 -16.67 46.47
CA GLU A 234 43.85 -17.20 46.93
C GLU A 234 45.02 -16.72 46.06
N GLY A 235 44.73 -15.99 44.98
CA GLY A 235 45.68 -15.52 43.98
C GLY A 235 46.06 -16.58 42.94
N ASN A 236 45.29 -17.66 42.82
CA ASN A 236 45.52 -18.66 41.78
C ASN A 236 44.94 -18.18 40.45
N LEU A 237 45.54 -18.61 39.35
CA LEU A 237 45.02 -18.34 38.00
C LEU A 237 43.59 -18.88 37.83
N ALA A 238 42.64 -17.99 37.56
CA ALA A 238 41.24 -18.32 37.30
C ALA A 238 40.87 -18.20 35.81
N GLY A 239 41.42 -17.21 35.11
CA GLY A 239 41.10 -16.97 33.70
C GLY A 239 41.93 -15.85 33.07
N ILE A 240 41.58 -15.50 31.84
CA ILE A 240 42.15 -14.35 31.13
C ILE A 240 41.03 -13.48 30.57
N ILE A 241 41.19 -12.16 30.65
CA ILE A 241 40.32 -11.20 29.97
C ILE A 241 41.11 -10.60 28.82
N THR A 242 40.54 -10.63 27.62
CA THR A 242 41.14 -10.03 26.41
C THR A 242 40.25 -8.92 25.90
N GLN A 243 40.77 -8.07 25.03
CA GLN A 243 39.93 -7.08 24.34
C GLN A 243 38.77 -7.73 23.58
N THR A 244 39.00 -8.89 22.96
CA THR A 244 37.95 -9.67 22.27
C THR A 244 36.90 -10.19 23.24
N SER A 245 37.31 -10.68 24.41
CA SER A 245 36.34 -11.18 25.41
C SER A 245 35.50 -10.05 26.01
N LEU A 246 36.06 -8.83 26.16
CA LEU A 246 35.30 -7.64 26.53
C LEU A 246 34.29 -7.22 25.45
N LEU A 247 34.65 -7.35 24.17
CA LEU A 247 33.72 -7.05 23.07
C LEU A 247 32.57 -8.05 22.97
N SER A 248 32.59 -9.21 23.64
CA SER A 248 31.43 -10.13 23.68
C SER A 248 30.15 -9.46 24.20
N VAL A 249 30.29 -8.38 24.98
CA VAL A 249 29.16 -7.57 25.46
C VAL A 249 28.40 -6.87 24.32
N PHE A 250 29.00 -6.72 23.13
CA PHE A 250 28.32 -6.20 21.92
C PHE A 250 27.15 -7.07 21.46
N GLU A 251 27.18 -8.38 21.71
CA GLU A 251 26.20 -9.33 21.16
C GLU A 251 24.76 -8.96 21.51
N SER A 252 24.54 -8.49 22.74
CA SER A 252 23.20 -8.08 23.21
C SER A 252 22.67 -6.86 22.46
N ARG A 253 23.54 -5.89 22.13
CA ARG A 253 23.15 -4.67 21.40
C ARG A 253 23.11 -4.85 19.89
N TYR A 254 23.95 -5.72 19.32
CA TYR A 254 23.87 -6.06 17.91
C TYR A 254 22.50 -6.64 17.55
N ILE A 255 21.98 -7.55 18.39
CA ILE A 255 20.63 -8.11 18.23
C ILE A 255 19.55 -7.01 18.27
N GLU A 256 19.68 -6.03 19.18
CA GLU A 256 18.75 -4.90 19.27
C GLU A 256 18.82 -3.97 18.06
N HIS A 257 20.04 -3.70 17.56
CA HIS A 257 20.26 -2.96 16.33
C HIS A 257 19.58 -3.65 15.13
N MET A 258 19.80 -4.96 14.97
CA MET A 258 19.19 -5.75 13.91
C MET A 258 17.67 -5.82 14.00
N ARG A 259 17.10 -5.94 15.20
CA ARG A 259 15.63 -5.88 15.40
C ARG A 259 15.05 -4.54 14.95
N THR A 260 15.76 -3.46 15.25
CA THR A 260 15.34 -2.10 14.87
C THR A 260 15.36 -1.93 13.36
N GLN A 261 16.45 -2.33 12.69
CA GLN A 261 16.57 -2.34 11.22
C GLN A 261 15.45 -3.15 10.57
N LEU A 262 15.18 -4.37 11.08
CA LEU A 262 14.14 -5.24 10.56
C LEU A 262 12.74 -4.66 10.74
N SER A 263 12.45 -4.03 11.88
CA SER A 263 11.17 -3.37 12.15
C SER A 263 10.92 -2.22 11.17
N HIS A 264 11.92 -1.36 10.94
CA HIS A 264 11.82 -0.27 9.98
C HIS A 264 11.64 -0.78 8.53
N ALA A 265 12.37 -1.82 8.13
CA ALA A 265 12.20 -2.44 6.82
C ALA A 265 10.80 -3.03 6.65
N LYS A 266 10.28 -3.73 7.68
CA LYS A 266 8.93 -4.30 7.69
C LYS A 266 7.84 -3.23 7.59
N GLN A 267 7.98 -2.12 8.32
CA GLN A 267 7.03 -1.01 8.26
C GLN A 267 7.02 -0.33 6.89
N ARG A 268 8.20 -0.07 6.30
CA ARG A 268 8.31 0.48 4.93
C ARG A 268 7.68 -0.44 3.89
N LEU A 269 7.88 -1.75 4.00
CA LEU A 269 7.26 -2.74 3.12
C LEU A 269 5.75 -2.76 3.28
N SER A 270 5.24 -2.76 4.53
CA SER A 270 3.81 -2.74 4.81
C SER A 270 3.11 -1.48 4.27
N GLN A 271 3.74 -0.31 4.37
CA GLN A 271 3.21 0.94 3.81
C GLN A 271 3.17 0.88 2.28
N ARG A 272 4.21 0.36 1.62
CA ARG A 272 4.21 0.15 0.17
C ARG A 272 3.10 -0.79 -0.27
N VAL A 273 2.94 -1.94 0.38
CA VAL A 273 1.89 -2.92 0.05
C VAL A 273 0.48 -2.30 0.23
N LEU A 274 0.25 -1.53 1.29
CA LEU A 274 -1.03 -0.86 1.51
C LEU A 274 -1.35 0.14 0.39
N LEU A 275 -0.38 1.00 0.03
CA LEU A 275 -0.53 1.97 -1.05
C LEU A 275 -0.77 1.26 -2.39
N THR A 276 0.01 0.22 -2.70
CA THR A 276 -0.19 -0.58 -3.91
C THR A 276 -1.58 -1.21 -3.94
N ASN A 277 -2.06 -1.78 -2.84
CA ASN A 277 -3.39 -2.39 -2.78
C ASN A 277 -4.52 -1.38 -2.97
N ILE A 278 -4.42 -0.17 -2.39
CA ILE A 278 -5.41 0.89 -2.61
C ILE A 278 -5.40 1.32 -4.09
N MET A 279 -4.22 1.53 -4.67
CA MET A 279 -4.07 1.94 -6.07
C MET A 279 -4.46 0.85 -7.08
N HIS A 280 -4.42 -0.43 -6.72
CA HIS A 280 -4.80 -1.54 -7.61
C HIS A 280 -6.17 -2.13 -7.25
N SER A 281 -6.86 -1.57 -6.26
CA SER A 281 -8.18 -2.05 -5.86
C SER A 281 -9.20 -1.80 -6.98
N GLU A 282 -10.03 -2.79 -7.29
CA GLU A 282 -11.17 -2.69 -8.19
C GLU A 282 -12.36 -1.99 -7.49
N ILE A 283 -12.12 -0.83 -6.89
CA ILE A 283 -13.20 0.02 -6.33
C ILE A 283 -13.78 0.83 -7.48
N ASP A 284 -15.11 1.07 -7.49
CA ASP A 284 -15.78 1.94 -8.47
C ASP A 284 -15.50 3.45 -8.27
N THR A 285 -14.57 3.78 -7.38
CA THR A 285 -14.10 5.13 -7.08
C THR A 285 -12.74 5.33 -7.71
N ALA A 286 -12.60 6.40 -8.49
CA ALA A 286 -11.30 6.82 -9.01
C ALA A 286 -10.47 7.50 -7.93
N ILE A 287 -9.23 7.03 -7.76
CA ILE A 287 -8.22 7.59 -6.84
C ILE A 287 -7.04 8.02 -7.71
N VAL A 288 -6.71 9.30 -7.67
CA VAL A 288 -5.68 9.92 -8.51
C VAL A 288 -4.76 10.77 -7.64
N ALA A 289 -3.48 10.43 -7.62
CA ALA A 289 -2.43 11.23 -7.00
C ALA A 289 -1.82 12.18 -8.03
N LEU A 290 -1.77 13.45 -7.69
CA LEU A 290 -1.31 14.56 -8.51
C LEU A 290 -0.08 15.21 -7.87
N ASP A 291 0.85 15.71 -8.66
CA ASP A 291 1.91 16.60 -8.17
C ASP A 291 1.40 18.03 -7.94
N ASN A 292 2.30 18.93 -7.52
CA ASN A 292 1.98 20.34 -7.28
C ASN A 292 1.68 21.15 -8.57
N GLN A 293 1.90 20.57 -9.76
CA GLN A 293 1.48 21.13 -11.06
C GLN A 293 0.20 20.45 -11.61
N MET A 294 -0.51 19.65 -10.82
CA MET A 294 -1.71 18.90 -11.23
C MET A 294 -1.44 17.87 -12.35
N VAL A 295 -0.21 17.35 -12.42
CA VAL A 295 0.14 16.21 -13.29
C VAL A 295 -0.12 14.91 -12.53
N ILE A 296 -0.74 13.94 -13.21
CA ILE A 296 -1.05 12.64 -12.62
C ILE A 296 0.25 11.86 -12.40
N ALA A 297 0.60 11.66 -11.14
CA ALA A 297 1.73 10.82 -10.73
C ALA A 297 1.31 9.35 -10.61
N ASN A 298 0.07 9.10 -10.20
CA ASN A 298 -0.45 7.74 -10.07
C ASN A 298 -1.99 7.74 -10.11
N SER A 299 -2.59 6.65 -10.58
CA SER A 299 -4.05 6.50 -10.62
C SER A 299 -4.47 5.04 -10.53
N ASN A 300 -5.59 4.76 -9.88
CA ASN A 300 -6.17 3.42 -9.90
C ASN A 300 -6.92 3.12 -11.21
N PRO A 301 -7.20 1.84 -11.55
CA PRO A 301 -7.88 1.47 -12.79
C PRO A 301 -9.26 2.11 -12.99
N ALA A 302 -9.97 2.44 -11.91
CA ALA A 302 -11.26 3.11 -11.97
C ALA A 302 -11.17 4.53 -12.55
N ALA A 303 -10.06 5.24 -12.34
CA ALA A 303 -9.82 6.55 -12.94
C ALA A 303 -9.89 6.52 -14.48
N SER A 304 -9.27 5.52 -15.11
CA SER A 304 -9.32 5.32 -16.56
C SER A 304 -10.75 5.09 -17.06
N LYS A 305 -11.57 4.35 -16.30
CA LYS A 305 -12.98 4.10 -16.64
C LYS A 305 -13.83 5.37 -16.53
N ILE A 306 -13.78 6.05 -15.38
CA ILE A 306 -14.61 7.25 -15.10
C ILE A 306 -14.28 8.39 -16.06
N PHE A 307 -12.98 8.64 -16.30
CA PHE A 307 -12.53 9.72 -17.18
C PHE A 307 -12.47 9.33 -18.67
N SER A 308 -13.00 8.16 -19.05
CA SER A 308 -13.08 7.67 -20.44
C SER A 308 -11.74 7.63 -21.18
N TYR A 309 -10.67 7.29 -20.46
CA TYR A 309 -9.34 7.03 -20.99
C TYR A 309 -9.09 5.52 -21.01
N GLN A 310 -9.57 4.85 -22.04
CA GLN A 310 -9.29 3.42 -22.25
C GLN A 310 -7.98 3.25 -23.02
N ASP A 311 -7.14 2.30 -22.60
CA ASP A 311 -5.91 1.85 -23.25
C ASP A 311 -4.68 2.78 -23.25
N VAL A 312 -4.72 3.91 -22.54
CA VAL A 312 -3.56 4.82 -22.37
C VAL A 312 -3.37 5.13 -20.88
N SER A 313 -2.11 5.11 -20.42
CA SER A 313 -1.77 5.49 -19.05
C SER A 313 -2.14 6.96 -18.79
N LEU A 314 -2.88 7.20 -17.71
CA LEU A 314 -3.18 8.54 -17.22
C LEU A 314 -1.93 9.25 -16.66
N GLU A 315 -0.94 8.48 -16.21
CA GLU A 315 0.28 9.01 -15.62
C GLU A 315 1.04 9.92 -16.60
N GLY A 316 1.54 11.05 -16.09
CA GLY A 316 2.25 12.06 -16.86
C GLY A 316 1.35 13.06 -17.60
N HIS A 317 0.03 12.84 -17.66
CA HIS A 317 -0.91 13.81 -18.20
C HIS A 317 -1.38 14.80 -17.11
N THR A 318 -1.64 16.05 -17.50
CA THR A 318 -2.30 17.00 -16.60
C THR A 318 -3.76 16.60 -16.40
N LEU A 319 -4.28 16.77 -15.19
CA LEU A 319 -5.70 16.48 -14.90
C LEU A 319 -6.64 17.24 -15.84
N GLN A 320 -6.27 18.48 -16.19
CA GLN A 320 -7.03 19.31 -17.13
C GLN A 320 -7.19 18.63 -18.48
N ASN A 321 -6.11 18.08 -19.03
CA ASN A 321 -6.15 17.39 -20.32
C ASN A 321 -7.04 16.16 -20.21
N VAL A 322 -6.92 15.40 -19.13
CA VAL A 322 -7.73 14.18 -18.91
C VAL A 322 -9.22 14.51 -18.87
N LEU A 323 -9.63 15.54 -18.13
CA LEU A 323 -11.03 15.97 -18.06
C LEU A 323 -11.57 16.42 -19.42
N ILE A 324 -10.80 17.23 -20.17
CA ILE A 324 -11.23 17.74 -21.48
C ILE A 324 -11.43 16.60 -22.49
N HIS A 325 -10.50 15.64 -22.55
CA HIS A 325 -10.61 14.47 -23.41
C HIS A 325 -11.79 13.57 -23.00
N GLY A 326 -12.07 13.44 -21.70
CA GLY A 326 -13.25 12.76 -21.16
C GLY A 326 -14.56 13.54 -21.33
N HIS A 327 -14.57 14.65 -22.08
CA HIS A 327 -15.71 15.55 -22.28
C HIS A 327 -16.28 16.16 -20.99
N PHE A 328 -15.46 16.30 -19.95
CA PHE A 328 -15.81 17.01 -18.72
C PHE A 328 -15.42 18.50 -18.81
N PRO A 329 -16.09 19.38 -18.03
CA PRO A 329 -15.73 20.78 -17.96
C PRO A 329 -14.33 20.98 -17.36
N SER A 330 -13.65 22.04 -17.80
CA SER A 330 -12.38 22.45 -17.20
C SER A 330 -12.53 22.86 -15.74
N LEU A 331 -11.47 22.63 -14.97
CA LEU A 331 -11.33 23.11 -13.60
C LEU A 331 -10.40 24.33 -13.58
N ASP A 332 -10.74 25.30 -12.72
CA ASP A 332 -9.87 26.42 -12.39
C ASP A 332 -8.89 25.97 -11.30
N GLN A 333 -7.63 25.73 -11.70
CA GLN A 333 -6.60 25.21 -10.81
C GLN A 333 -6.28 26.18 -9.67
N ASP A 334 -6.32 27.48 -9.92
CA ASP A 334 -6.05 28.50 -8.90
C ASP A 334 -7.16 28.54 -7.84
N LEU A 335 -8.42 28.37 -8.28
CA LEU A 335 -9.54 28.25 -7.36
C LEU A 335 -9.43 26.99 -6.49
N VAL A 336 -9.10 25.84 -7.10
CA VAL A 336 -8.92 24.57 -6.37
C VAL A 336 -7.81 24.71 -5.34
N ALA A 337 -6.64 25.23 -5.73
CA ALA A 337 -5.50 25.41 -4.85
C ALA A 337 -5.82 26.35 -3.67
N ARG A 338 -6.49 27.49 -3.92
CA ARG A 338 -6.92 28.42 -2.86
C ARG A 338 -7.89 27.77 -1.87
N MET A 339 -8.92 27.08 -2.36
CA MET A 339 -9.93 26.45 -1.51
C MET A 339 -9.33 25.34 -0.63
N ILE A 340 -8.40 24.56 -1.16
CA ILE A 340 -7.68 23.54 -0.38
C ILE A 340 -6.78 24.19 0.69
N MET A 341 -6.15 25.33 0.39
CA MET A 341 -5.35 26.04 1.39
C MET A 341 -6.19 26.63 2.53
N GLU A 342 -7.39 27.16 2.23
CA GLU A 342 -8.25 27.80 3.22
C GLU A 342 -9.08 26.80 4.06
N ILE A 343 -9.61 25.75 3.41
CA ILE A 343 -10.65 24.87 3.98
C ILE A 343 -10.16 23.41 4.11
N GLY A 344 -8.99 23.08 3.54
CA GLY A 344 -8.37 21.75 3.61
C GLY A 344 -8.87 20.75 2.57
N SER A 345 -9.95 21.05 1.86
CA SER A 345 -10.48 20.24 0.75
C SER A 345 -11.29 21.10 -0.24
N PHE A 346 -11.47 20.60 -1.47
CA PHE A 346 -12.34 21.21 -2.46
C PHE A 346 -13.23 20.15 -3.11
N ARG A 347 -14.55 20.37 -3.10
CA ARG A 347 -15.52 19.45 -3.67
C ARG A 347 -16.33 20.10 -4.79
N LYS A 348 -16.54 19.38 -5.89
CA LYS A 348 -17.36 19.84 -7.01
C LYS A 348 -17.99 18.67 -7.77
N THR A 349 -19.29 18.77 -8.04
CA THR A 349 -19.97 17.86 -8.96
C THR A 349 -19.83 18.38 -10.39
N ILE A 350 -19.43 17.52 -11.31
CA ILE A 350 -19.32 17.79 -12.73
C ILE A 350 -20.13 16.77 -13.51
N VAL A 351 -20.66 17.20 -14.65
CA VAL A 351 -21.44 16.34 -15.55
C VAL A 351 -20.68 16.30 -16.87
N ARG A 352 -20.58 15.10 -17.45
CA ARG A 352 -20.01 14.91 -18.79
C ARG A 352 -20.86 15.66 -19.82
N GLY A 353 -20.24 16.21 -20.86
CA GLY A 353 -20.93 17.04 -21.85
C GLY A 353 -22.08 16.38 -22.62
N ASP A 354 -22.15 15.04 -22.63
CA ASP A 354 -23.25 14.25 -23.19
C ASP A 354 -24.40 13.99 -22.19
N GLY A 355 -24.25 14.42 -20.93
CA GLY A 355 -25.19 14.18 -19.83
C GLY A 355 -25.18 12.76 -19.26
N GLY A 356 -24.35 11.86 -19.79
CA GLY A 356 -24.42 10.42 -19.50
C GLY A 356 -23.68 9.96 -18.25
N CYS A 357 -22.87 10.84 -17.63
CA CYS A 357 -22.10 10.52 -16.43
C CYS A 357 -21.99 11.75 -15.53
N THR A 358 -22.40 11.60 -14.27
CA THR A 358 -22.24 12.63 -13.23
C THR A 358 -21.17 12.17 -12.24
N VAL A 359 -20.14 12.98 -12.07
CA VAL A 359 -18.99 12.65 -11.22
C VAL A 359 -18.86 13.69 -10.12
N GLU A 360 -18.78 13.24 -8.87
CA GLU A 360 -18.39 14.08 -7.74
C GLU A 360 -16.88 14.01 -7.56
N LEU A 361 -16.21 15.16 -7.64
CA LEU A 361 -14.77 15.30 -7.42
C LEU A 361 -14.50 15.86 -6.02
N GLU A 362 -13.56 15.26 -5.31
CA GLU A 362 -13.05 15.73 -4.03
C GLU A 362 -11.52 15.79 -4.07
N PHE A 363 -10.98 16.98 -3.81
CA PHE A 363 -9.55 17.24 -3.77
C PHE A 363 -9.08 17.49 -2.35
N SER A 364 -7.91 16.95 -2.01
CA SER A 364 -7.21 17.21 -0.75
C SER A 364 -5.72 17.41 -0.99
N ALA A 365 -5.04 18.15 -0.10
CA ALA A 365 -3.60 18.36 -0.20
C ALA A 365 -2.82 17.18 0.37
N ILE A 366 -1.74 16.79 -0.32
CA ILE A 366 -0.71 15.89 0.20
C ILE A 366 0.46 16.75 0.69
N ARG A 367 0.78 16.67 1.98
CA ARG A 367 1.87 17.43 2.60
C ARG A 367 2.94 16.50 3.18
N SER A 368 4.20 16.93 3.12
CA SER A 368 5.35 16.31 3.79
C SER A 368 6.10 17.41 4.53
N ASP A 369 6.32 17.25 5.84
CA ASP A 369 6.99 18.25 6.69
C ASP A 369 6.42 19.68 6.51
N ASP A 370 5.08 19.78 6.47
CA ASP A 370 4.28 20.99 6.19
C ASP A 370 4.39 21.60 4.77
N GLU A 371 5.27 21.07 3.91
CA GLU A 371 5.36 21.47 2.51
C GLU A 371 4.32 20.74 1.64
N LEU A 372 3.71 21.47 0.70
CA LEU A 372 2.78 20.89 -0.28
C LEU A 372 3.56 20.09 -1.32
N VAL A 373 3.35 18.77 -1.32
CA VAL A 373 3.98 17.84 -2.27
C VAL A 373 3.08 17.62 -3.49
N GLY A 374 1.76 17.68 -3.31
CA GLY A 374 0.80 17.45 -4.39
C GLY A 374 -0.64 17.39 -3.90
N TYR A 375 -1.51 16.76 -4.68
CA TYR A 375 -2.94 16.65 -4.39
C TYR A 375 -3.43 15.21 -4.53
N LEU A 376 -4.42 14.83 -3.73
CA LEU A 376 -5.18 13.60 -3.91
C LEU A 376 -6.56 13.99 -4.44
N LEU A 377 -6.93 13.45 -5.59
CA LEU A 377 -8.25 13.53 -6.18
C LEU A 377 -8.97 12.19 -5.99
N ILE A 378 -10.16 12.25 -5.40
CA ILE A 378 -11.13 11.17 -5.34
C ILE A 378 -12.29 11.56 -6.25
N ALA A 379 -12.70 10.66 -7.13
CA ALA A 379 -13.81 10.88 -8.05
C ALA A 379 -14.80 9.71 -8.01
N ASN A 380 -16.04 10.01 -7.66
CA ASN A 380 -17.13 9.04 -7.54
C ASN A 380 -18.13 9.23 -8.69
N ASP A 381 -18.45 8.14 -9.38
CA ASP A 381 -19.56 8.13 -10.34
C ASP A 381 -20.89 8.08 -9.58
N MET A 382 -21.70 9.13 -9.72
CA MET A 382 -22.98 9.31 -9.03
C MET A 382 -24.17 8.97 -9.93
N THR A 383 -23.94 8.46 -11.15
CA THR A 383 -24.99 8.29 -12.16
C THR A 383 -26.07 7.31 -11.72
N GLU A 384 -25.69 6.11 -11.26
CA GLU A 384 -26.64 5.12 -10.77
C GLU A 384 -27.34 5.58 -9.49
N HIS A 385 -26.60 6.23 -8.58
CA HIS A 385 -27.15 6.73 -7.34
C HIS A 385 -28.26 7.76 -7.57
N LEU A 386 -28.01 8.75 -8.43
CA LEU A 386 -28.97 9.80 -8.76
C LEU A 386 -30.19 9.22 -9.50
N ALA A 387 -29.99 8.26 -10.40
CA ALA A 387 -31.09 7.60 -11.10
C ALA A 387 -32.00 6.80 -10.14
N LEU A 388 -31.42 6.08 -9.19
CA LEU A 388 -32.16 5.36 -8.15
C LEU A 388 -32.88 6.31 -7.20
N GLU A 389 -32.24 7.42 -6.83
CA GLU A 389 -32.87 8.45 -5.99
C GLU A 389 -34.08 9.07 -6.69
N GLU A 390 -33.97 9.40 -7.97
CA GLU A 390 -35.09 9.92 -8.76
C GLU A 390 -36.24 8.91 -8.89
N GLN A 391 -35.92 7.64 -9.18
CA GLN A 391 -36.92 6.56 -9.22
C GLN A 391 -37.62 6.38 -7.87
N PHE A 392 -36.87 6.44 -6.78
CA PHE A 392 -37.42 6.31 -5.43
C PHE A 392 -38.35 7.48 -5.08
N GLN A 393 -37.93 8.72 -5.35
CA GLN A 393 -38.76 9.91 -5.16
C GLN A 393 -40.06 9.82 -5.98
N GLN A 394 -39.96 9.38 -7.23
CA GLN A 394 -41.13 9.18 -8.10
C GLN A 394 -42.06 8.08 -7.56
N SER A 395 -41.52 6.97 -7.04
CA SER A 395 -42.31 5.91 -6.40
C SER A 395 -43.04 6.41 -5.16
N GLN A 396 -42.39 7.18 -4.28
CA GLN A 396 -43.05 7.76 -3.10
C GLN A 396 -44.17 8.73 -3.48
N LYS A 397 -43.96 9.56 -4.50
CA LYS A 397 -44.98 10.46 -5.02
C LYS A 397 -46.21 9.70 -5.50
N MET A 398 -46.00 8.58 -6.18
CA MET A 398 -47.09 7.74 -6.70
C MET A 398 -47.84 7.00 -5.58
N GLU A 399 -47.15 6.54 -4.54
CA GLU A 399 -47.76 5.89 -3.37
C GLU A 399 -48.64 6.84 -2.56
N SER A 400 -48.16 8.06 -2.33
CA SER A 400 -48.92 9.12 -1.66
C SER A 400 -50.17 9.50 -2.46
N LEU A 401 -50.04 9.65 -3.79
CA LEU A 401 -51.16 9.92 -4.68
C LEU A 401 -52.17 8.76 -4.69
N GLY A 402 -51.70 7.51 -4.73
CA GLY A 402 -52.53 6.30 -4.67
C GLY A 402 -53.40 6.21 -3.41
N THR A 403 -52.81 6.48 -2.25
CA THR A 403 -53.51 6.47 -0.96
C THR A 403 -54.55 7.58 -0.87
N LEU A 404 -54.18 8.80 -1.28
CA LEU A 404 -55.08 9.95 -1.28
C LEU A 404 -56.28 9.74 -2.22
N VAL A 405 -56.02 9.29 -3.44
CA VAL A 405 -57.06 9.05 -4.45
C VAL A 405 -57.96 7.88 -4.04
N GLY A 406 -57.42 6.82 -3.44
CA GLY A 406 -58.19 5.68 -2.92
C GLY A 406 -59.23 6.09 -1.88
N GLY A 407 -58.84 6.90 -0.90
CA GLY A 407 -59.75 7.44 0.12
C GLY A 407 -60.80 8.38 -0.47
N ILE A 408 -60.37 9.33 -1.31
CA ILE A 408 -61.28 10.29 -1.96
C ILE A 408 -62.30 9.58 -2.85
N ALA A 409 -61.88 8.60 -3.65
CA ALA A 409 -62.77 7.89 -4.57
C ALA A 409 -63.84 7.07 -3.86
N HIS A 410 -63.50 6.46 -2.72
CA HIS A 410 -64.48 5.78 -1.89
C HIS A 410 -65.59 6.74 -1.44
N ASP A 411 -65.22 7.91 -0.93
CA ASP A 411 -66.17 8.92 -0.43
C ASP A 411 -67.03 9.50 -1.56
N PHE A 412 -66.44 9.76 -2.72
CA PHE A 412 -67.19 10.22 -3.88
C PHE A 412 -68.16 9.15 -4.41
N ASN A 413 -67.76 7.88 -4.47
CA ASN A 413 -68.66 6.79 -4.88
C ASN A 413 -69.86 6.68 -3.93
N ASN A 414 -69.64 6.88 -2.63
CA ASN A 414 -70.72 6.90 -1.63
C ASN A 414 -71.67 8.08 -1.85
N MET A 415 -71.13 9.28 -2.12
CA MET A 415 -71.95 10.47 -2.43
C MET A 415 -72.74 10.29 -3.73
N LEU A 416 -72.12 9.75 -4.78
CA LEU A 416 -72.77 9.49 -6.07
C LEU A 416 -73.88 8.45 -5.95
N ALA A 417 -73.65 7.35 -5.23
CA ALA A 417 -74.69 6.36 -4.95
C ALA A 417 -75.91 6.99 -4.24
N GLY A 418 -75.65 7.88 -3.27
CA GLY A 418 -76.70 8.65 -2.60
C GLY A 418 -77.44 9.63 -3.52
N MET A 419 -76.73 10.33 -4.39
CA MET A 419 -77.33 11.25 -5.37
C MET A 419 -78.18 10.49 -6.39
N THR A 420 -77.64 9.44 -7.00
CA THR A 420 -78.37 8.58 -7.95
C THR A 420 -79.60 7.95 -7.30
N GLY A 421 -79.50 7.45 -6.07
CA GLY A 421 -80.64 6.90 -5.33
C GLY A 421 -81.76 7.91 -5.10
N ASN A 422 -81.44 9.14 -4.69
CA ASN A 422 -82.43 10.20 -4.49
C ASN A 422 -83.03 10.70 -5.81
N LEU A 423 -82.25 10.75 -6.90
CA LEU A 423 -82.74 11.08 -8.23
C LEU A 423 -83.76 10.05 -8.71
N TYR A 424 -83.49 8.75 -8.50
CA TYR A 424 -84.41 7.67 -8.82
C TYR A 424 -85.74 7.81 -8.06
N LEU A 425 -85.70 8.12 -6.76
CA LEU A 425 -86.89 8.36 -5.94
C LEU A 425 -87.66 9.62 -6.37
N ALA A 426 -86.96 10.72 -6.67
CA ALA A 426 -87.58 11.96 -7.13
C ALA A 426 -88.28 11.76 -8.48
N ARG A 427 -87.69 11.00 -9.40
CA ARG A 427 -88.33 10.62 -10.68
C ARG A 427 -89.61 9.82 -10.46
N ALA A 428 -89.61 8.89 -9.51
CA ALA A 428 -90.79 8.08 -9.17
C ALA A 428 -91.93 8.92 -8.54
N LEU A 429 -91.62 10.05 -7.91
CA LEU A 429 -92.60 10.92 -7.25
C LEU A 429 -93.20 12.02 -8.16
N ILE A 430 -92.54 12.37 -9.27
CA ILE A 430 -92.88 13.56 -10.10
C ILE A 430 -93.17 13.15 -11.56
N SER A 431 -93.60 11.90 -11.79
CA SER A 431 -93.72 11.29 -13.12
C SER A 431 -94.71 11.99 -14.07
N GLU A 432 -95.52 12.93 -13.58
CA GLU A 432 -96.51 13.70 -14.35
C GLU A 432 -96.01 15.08 -14.83
N ASN A 433 -94.76 15.50 -14.53
CA ASN A 433 -94.20 16.77 -15.01
C ASN A 433 -92.99 16.56 -15.95
N PRO A 434 -93.18 16.65 -17.28
CA PRO A 434 -92.14 16.37 -18.28
C PRO A 434 -90.86 17.21 -18.12
N ALA A 435 -91.00 18.49 -17.75
CA ALA A 435 -89.85 19.40 -17.59
C ALA A 435 -89.01 19.07 -16.33
N ALA A 436 -89.63 18.48 -15.30
CA ALA A 436 -88.92 17.99 -14.12
C ALA A 436 -88.18 16.67 -14.42
N VAL A 437 -88.80 15.78 -15.20
CA VAL A 437 -88.20 14.51 -15.63
C VAL A 437 -86.95 14.73 -16.51
N GLU A 438 -87.00 15.69 -17.44
CA GLU A 438 -85.87 16.04 -18.30
C GLU A 438 -84.69 16.64 -17.51
N ARG A 439 -84.97 17.49 -16.52
CA ARG A 439 -83.91 18.02 -15.62
C ARG A 439 -83.27 16.91 -14.77
N LEU A 440 -84.05 15.92 -14.34
CA LEU A 440 -83.51 14.76 -13.60
C LEU A 440 -82.61 13.88 -14.51
N ASP A 441 -82.94 13.70 -15.79
CA ASP A 441 -82.07 13.00 -16.75
C ASP A 441 -80.69 13.67 -16.89
N VAL A 442 -80.66 15.01 -16.91
CA VAL A 442 -79.41 15.78 -17.01
C VAL A 442 -78.54 15.54 -15.77
N VAL A 443 -79.13 15.57 -14.56
CA VAL A 443 -78.38 15.36 -13.32
C VAL A 443 -77.89 13.90 -13.20
N GLU A 444 -78.67 12.92 -13.64
CA GLU A 444 -78.27 11.52 -13.68
C GLU A 444 -77.10 11.28 -14.65
N LYS A 445 -77.14 11.89 -15.84
CA LYS A 445 -76.03 11.87 -16.81
C LYS A 445 -74.76 12.51 -16.26
N LEU A 446 -74.87 13.65 -15.57
CA LEU A 446 -73.74 14.33 -14.93
C LEU A 446 -73.14 13.47 -13.79
N SER A 447 -73.99 12.84 -12.98
CA SER A 447 -73.56 11.95 -11.89
C SER A 447 -72.83 10.71 -12.44
N SER A 448 -73.36 10.13 -13.51
CA SER A 448 -72.72 9.00 -14.21
C SER A 448 -71.37 9.38 -14.83
N ARG A 449 -71.24 10.61 -15.35
CA ARG A 449 -69.98 11.14 -15.88
C ARG A 449 -68.96 11.36 -14.77
N ALA A 450 -69.38 11.90 -13.62
CA ALA A 450 -68.51 12.06 -12.46
C ALA A 450 -68.00 10.71 -11.94
N ALA A 451 -68.87 9.71 -11.81
CA ALA A 451 -68.50 8.34 -11.41
C ALA A 451 -67.42 7.75 -12.33
N ARG A 452 -67.56 7.97 -13.64
CA ARG A 452 -66.59 7.50 -14.64
C ARG A 452 -65.23 8.18 -14.48
N MET A 453 -65.21 9.49 -14.23
CA MET A 453 -63.98 10.27 -14.03
C MET A 453 -63.22 9.81 -12.76
N ILE A 454 -63.94 9.54 -11.66
CA ILE A 454 -63.34 9.00 -10.43
C ILE A 454 -62.76 7.61 -10.66
N LYS A 455 -63.46 6.76 -11.42
CA LYS A 455 -62.97 5.42 -11.77
C LYS A 455 -61.67 5.49 -12.59
N GLN A 456 -61.56 6.43 -13.54
CA GLN A 456 -60.32 6.66 -14.29
C GLN A 456 -59.17 7.15 -13.40
N LEU A 457 -59.46 8.06 -12.45
CA LEU A 457 -58.48 8.53 -11.47
C LEU A 457 -57.96 7.38 -10.59
N MET A 458 -58.85 6.48 -10.18
CA MET A 458 -58.51 5.28 -9.40
C MET A 458 -57.64 4.29 -10.15
N THR A 459 -57.92 4.07 -11.43
CA THR A 459 -57.09 3.20 -12.27
C THR A 459 -55.69 3.77 -12.45
N PHE A 460 -55.56 5.10 -12.54
CA PHE A 460 -54.25 5.76 -12.55
C PHE A 460 -53.50 5.58 -11.22
N ALA A 461 -54.21 5.62 -10.09
CA ALA A 461 -53.61 5.56 -8.76
C ALA A 461 -53.32 4.14 -8.24
N ARG A 462 -53.77 3.08 -8.94
CA ARG A 462 -53.64 1.69 -8.49
C ARG A 462 -52.31 1.06 -8.90
N LYS A 463 -51.64 0.42 -7.93
CA LYS A 463 -50.51 -0.49 -8.15
C LYS A 463 -51.07 -1.89 -8.43
N ASP A 464 -51.46 -2.20 -9.67
CA ASP A 464 -51.77 -3.59 -10.02
C ASP A 464 -50.47 -4.38 -10.17
N SER A 465 -50.43 -5.60 -9.62
CA SER A 465 -49.29 -6.51 -9.77
C SER A 465 -49.19 -6.93 -11.24
N VAL A 466 -48.17 -6.43 -11.94
CA VAL A 466 -47.90 -6.76 -13.35
C VAL A 466 -47.63 -8.26 -13.48
N GLN A 467 -48.48 -8.97 -14.23
CA GLN A 467 -48.25 -10.36 -14.60
C GLN A 467 -47.79 -10.43 -16.05
N MET A 468 -46.47 -10.45 -16.22
CA MET A 468 -45.83 -10.61 -17.51
C MET A 468 -46.01 -12.05 -18.02
N LYS A 469 -46.68 -12.22 -19.16
CA LYS A 469 -46.89 -13.52 -19.84
C LYS A 469 -46.59 -13.38 -21.33
N LEU A 470 -46.23 -14.49 -21.97
CA LEU A 470 -46.11 -14.54 -23.43
C LEU A 470 -47.51 -14.35 -24.04
N LEU A 471 -47.68 -13.28 -24.81
CA LEU A 471 -48.95 -12.85 -25.38
C LEU A 471 -48.80 -12.66 -26.89
N GLY A 472 -49.66 -13.33 -27.67
CA GLY A 472 -49.83 -13.04 -29.09
C GLY A 472 -50.66 -11.77 -29.28
N LEU A 473 -50.01 -10.67 -29.64
CA LEU A 473 -50.65 -9.36 -29.80
C LEU A 473 -51.67 -9.36 -30.93
N SER A 474 -51.37 -10.02 -32.06
CA SER A 474 -52.27 -9.99 -33.22
C SER A 474 -53.60 -10.68 -32.88
N SER A 475 -53.55 -11.83 -32.18
CA SER A 475 -54.76 -12.49 -31.67
C SER A 475 -55.46 -11.68 -30.58
N PHE A 476 -54.71 -11.15 -29.62
CA PHE A 476 -55.24 -10.37 -28.50
C PHE A 476 -56.00 -9.13 -28.98
N PHE A 477 -55.42 -8.35 -29.91
CA PHE A 477 -56.07 -7.16 -30.44
C PHE A 477 -57.35 -7.49 -31.22
N ARG A 478 -57.38 -8.59 -31.98
CA ARG A 478 -58.61 -9.03 -32.66
C ARG A 478 -59.70 -9.39 -31.65
N GLU A 479 -59.34 -10.09 -30.58
CA GLU A 479 -60.27 -10.47 -29.51
C GLU A 479 -60.77 -9.24 -28.74
N VAL A 480 -59.89 -8.31 -28.37
CA VAL A 480 -60.25 -7.04 -27.72
C VAL A 480 -61.19 -6.23 -28.60
N LEU A 481 -60.97 -6.16 -29.92
CA LEU A 481 -61.88 -5.47 -30.84
C LEU A 481 -63.21 -6.20 -31.03
N GLN A 482 -63.24 -7.53 -31.01
CA GLN A 482 -64.49 -8.31 -31.09
C GLN A 482 -65.34 -8.17 -29.82
N LEU A 483 -64.73 -8.29 -28.64
CA LEU A 483 -65.41 -8.17 -27.36
C LEU A 483 -65.88 -6.74 -27.08
N ASN A 484 -65.12 -5.73 -27.53
CA ASN A 484 -65.40 -4.32 -27.28
C ASN A 484 -66.02 -3.57 -28.47
N GLY A 485 -66.47 -4.26 -29.52
CA GLY A 485 -67.23 -3.67 -30.66
C GLY A 485 -68.52 -2.92 -30.24
N LEU A 486 -68.86 -2.94 -28.96
CA LEU A 486 -69.93 -2.18 -28.31
C LEU A 486 -69.55 -0.74 -27.90
N PHE A 487 -68.28 -0.33 -27.96
CA PHE A 487 -67.82 0.96 -27.40
C PHE A 487 -67.62 2.09 -28.42
N ILE A 488 -67.44 1.79 -29.71
CA ILE A 488 -67.37 2.81 -30.76
C ILE A 488 -68.77 2.96 -31.36
N PRO A 489 -69.43 4.12 -31.23
CA PRO A 489 -70.76 4.35 -31.79
C PRO A 489 -70.83 4.04 -33.29
N GLU A 490 -71.96 3.51 -33.78
CA GLU A 490 -72.16 3.18 -35.21
C GLU A 490 -71.96 4.39 -36.15
N ASN A 491 -72.00 5.61 -35.64
CA ASN A 491 -71.76 6.84 -36.40
C ASN A 491 -70.27 7.21 -36.57
N ILE A 492 -69.33 6.34 -36.19
CA ILE A 492 -67.88 6.55 -36.40
C ILE A 492 -67.33 5.44 -37.30
N ALA A 493 -66.66 5.83 -38.40
CA ALA A 493 -66.02 4.89 -39.31
C ALA A 493 -64.72 4.34 -38.68
N PHE A 494 -64.77 3.09 -38.20
CA PHE A 494 -63.63 2.42 -37.57
C PHE A 494 -62.95 1.43 -38.53
N TYR A 495 -61.62 1.56 -38.67
CA TYR A 495 -60.80 0.67 -39.49
C TYR A 495 -59.72 0.01 -38.64
N SER A 496 -59.54 -1.30 -38.79
CA SER A 496 -58.49 -2.06 -38.10
C SER A 496 -57.55 -2.70 -39.11
N GLU A 497 -56.27 -2.37 -39.02
CA GLU A 497 -55.17 -2.92 -39.82
C GLU A 497 -54.23 -3.69 -38.89
N ILE A 498 -54.57 -4.94 -38.60
CA ILE A 498 -53.79 -5.82 -37.72
C ILE A 498 -52.96 -6.76 -38.58
N ALA A 499 -51.66 -6.86 -38.31
CA ALA A 499 -50.76 -7.78 -39.00
C ALA A 499 -51.32 -9.22 -39.03
N GLU A 500 -51.21 -9.88 -40.19
CA GLU A 500 -51.62 -11.28 -40.34
C GLU A 500 -50.69 -12.22 -39.56
N GLN A 501 -49.40 -11.91 -39.50
CA GLN A 501 -48.43 -12.64 -38.68
C GLN A 501 -48.64 -12.38 -37.19
N GLU A 502 -48.43 -13.41 -36.37
CA GLU A 502 -48.57 -13.31 -34.91
C GLU A 502 -47.35 -12.61 -34.31
N LEU A 503 -47.56 -11.45 -33.68
CA LEU A 503 -46.52 -10.71 -32.97
C LEU A 503 -46.54 -11.11 -31.50
N VAL A 504 -45.56 -11.89 -31.04
CA VAL A 504 -45.50 -12.37 -29.65
C VAL A 504 -44.64 -11.44 -28.80
N ILE A 505 -45.17 -10.96 -27.68
CA ILE A 505 -44.42 -10.17 -26.70
C ILE A 505 -44.54 -10.78 -25.30
N LEU A 506 -43.65 -10.41 -24.40
CA LEU A 506 -43.86 -10.57 -22.98
C LEU A 506 -44.62 -9.34 -22.46
N GLY A 507 -45.85 -9.51 -21.99
CA GLY A 507 -46.69 -8.38 -21.55
C GLY A 507 -47.81 -8.79 -20.61
N ASP A 508 -48.37 -7.81 -19.92
CA ASP A 508 -49.58 -7.97 -19.13
C ASP A 508 -50.81 -7.63 -19.99
N GLU A 509 -51.67 -8.62 -20.18
CA GLU A 509 -52.88 -8.55 -20.99
C GLU A 509 -53.86 -7.46 -20.52
N THR A 510 -54.02 -7.31 -19.19
CA THR A 510 -54.95 -6.34 -18.60
C THR A 510 -54.43 -4.91 -18.79
N GLN A 511 -53.12 -4.70 -18.59
CA GLN A 511 -52.50 -3.40 -18.85
C GLN A 511 -52.52 -3.02 -20.32
N LEU A 512 -52.22 -3.96 -21.22
CA LEU A 512 -52.28 -3.71 -22.67
C LEU A 512 -53.71 -3.39 -23.11
N GLN A 513 -54.71 -4.12 -22.61
CA GLN A 513 -56.11 -3.81 -22.87
C GLN A 513 -56.45 -2.38 -22.42
N GLN A 514 -56.00 -1.99 -21.23
CA GLN A 514 -56.23 -0.65 -20.70
C GLN A 514 -55.56 0.44 -21.53
N VAL A 515 -54.30 0.26 -21.96
CA VAL A 515 -53.60 1.21 -22.83
C VAL A 515 -54.38 1.42 -24.12
N VAL A 516 -54.78 0.32 -24.77
CA VAL A 516 -55.52 0.38 -26.03
C VAL A 516 -56.88 1.05 -25.85
N MET A 517 -57.62 0.71 -24.80
CA MET A 517 -58.91 1.33 -24.51
C MET A 517 -58.77 2.82 -24.19
N ASN A 518 -57.72 3.23 -23.48
CA ASN A 518 -57.47 4.64 -23.21
C ASN A 518 -57.15 5.42 -24.49
N LEU A 519 -56.33 4.86 -25.37
CA LEU A 519 -55.99 5.50 -26.65
C LEU A 519 -57.22 5.57 -27.58
N LEU A 520 -58.05 4.52 -27.63
CA LEU A 520 -59.30 4.53 -28.41
C LEU A 520 -60.32 5.54 -27.85
N ASN A 521 -60.45 5.65 -26.53
CA ASN A 521 -61.31 6.65 -25.89
C ASN A 521 -60.82 8.07 -26.20
N ASN A 522 -59.51 8.31 -26.13
CA ASN A 522 -58.95 9.62 -26.49
C ASN A 522 -59.21 9.97 -27.96
N ALA A 523 -59.02 8.99 -28.87
CA ALA A 523 -59.32 9.18 -30.29
C ALA A 523 -60.82 9.43 -30.53
N HIS A 524 -61.70 8.72 -29.82
CA HIS A 524 -63.14 8.94 -29.83
C HIS A 524 -63.51 10.35 -29.38
N ASP A 525 -63.01 10.79 -28.23
CA ASP A 525 -63.31 12.10 -27.66
C ASP A 525 -62.80 13.23 -28.57
N ALA A 526 -61.69 13.00 -29.29
CA ALA A 526 -61.18 13.95 -30.28
C ALA A 526 -62.12 14.12 -31.48
N VAL A 527 -62.79 13.05 -31.94
CA VAL A 527 -63.59 13.06 -33.17
C VAL A 527 -65.10 13.21 -32.95
N TRP A 528 -65.59 13.18 -31.70
CA TRP A 528 -67.03 13.14 -31.39
C TRP A 528 -67.87 14.26 -32.01
N GLU A 529 -67.30 15.46 -32.20
CA GLU A 529 -68.00 16.62 -32.77
C GLU A 529 -67.67 16.88 -34.26
N VAL A 530 -66.88 16.01 -34.90
CA VAL A 530 -66.42 16.19 -36.28
C VAL A 530 -67.34 15.48 -37.27
N ASN A 531 -67.59 16.12 -38.42
CA ASN A 531 -68.34 15.52 -39.51
C ASN A 531 -67.52 14.39 -40.17
N ASP A 532 -68.14 13.22 -40.35
CA ASP A 532 -67.51 11.99 -40.89
C ASP A 532 -66.30 11.50 -40.06
N PRO A 533 -66.50 11.20 -38.75
CA PRO A 533 -65.41 10.85 -37.86
C PRO A 533 -64.82 9.48 -38.23
N LYS A 534 -63.49 9.43 -38.32
CA LYS A 534 -62.74 8.21 -38.67
C LYS A 534 -61.63 7.94 -37.68
N ILE A 535 -61.54 6.69 -37.25
CA ILE A 535 -60.50 6.16 -36.36
C ILE A 535 -59.88 4.94 -37.02
N THR A 536 -58.54 4.89 -37.09
CA THR A 536 -57.80 3.74 -37.63
C THR A 536 -56.85 3.19 -36.58
N LEU A 537 -57.01 1.91 -36.21
CA LEU A 537 -56.05 1.18 -35.38
C LEU A 537 -55.15 0.33 -36.27
N ARG A 538 -53.83 0.50 -36.15
CA ARG A 538 -52.83 -0.28 -36.88
C ARG A 538 -51.91 -1.01 -35.89
N LEU A 539 -51.73 -2.31 -36.08
CA LEU A 539 -50.71 -3.11 -35.40
C LEU A 539 -49.79 -3.72 -36.46
N ALA A 540 -48.51 -3.36 -36.44
CA ALA A 540 -47.53 -3.86 -37.40
C ALA A 540 -46.16 -4.10 -36.77
N GLU A 541 -45.35 -4.92 -37.42
CA GLU A 541 -43.93 -5.03 -37.12
C GLU A 541 -43.21 -3.70 -37.38
N TYR A 542 -42.27 -3.36 -36.51
CA TYR A 542 -41.45 -2.15 -36.61
C TYR A 542 -39.98 -2.50 -36.41
N ILE A 543 -39.19 -2.20 -37.44
CA ILE A 543 -37.74 -2.30 -37.41
C ILE A 543 -37.21 -0.87 -37.16
N PRO A 544 -36.55 -0.63 -36.02
CA PRO A 544 -36.14 0.71 -35.64
C PRO A 544 -34.96 1.19 -36.49
N ASP A 545 -35.01 2.46 -36.89
CA ASP A 545 -33.91 3.14 -37.56
C ASP A 545 -32.82 3.59 -36.57
N ASN A 546 -31.73 4.15 -37.11
CA ASN A 546 -30.59 4.60 -36.30
C ASN A 546 -30.97 5.76 -35.36
N GLU A 547 -31.93 6.61 -35.74
CA GLU A 547 -32.41 7.71 -34.91
C GLU A 547 -33.11 7.17 -33.66
N PHE A 548 -34.05 6.24 -33.83
CA PHE A 548 -34.74 5.56 -32.73
C PHE A 548 -33.77 4.83 -31.81
N ARG A 549 -32.80 4.09 -32.38
CA ARG A 549 -31.78 3.37 -31.58
C ARG A 549 -30.89 4.32 -30.78
N SER A 550 -30.54 5.50 -31.33
CA SER A 550 -29.72 6.48 -30.61
C SER A 550 -30.43 7.11 -29.41
N ARG A 551 -31.76 7.27 -29.49
CA ARG A 551 -32.61 7.82 -28.42
C ARG A 551 -33.02 6.78 -27.38
N HIS A 552 -32.96 5.50 -27.73
CA HIS A 552 -33.40 4.39 -26.89
C HIS A 552 -32.35 3.26 -26.85
N ARG A 553 -31.14 3.56 -26.35
CA ARG A 553 -29.99 2.64 -26.36
C ARG A 553 -30.19 1.40 -25.49
N ASP A 554 -31.10 1.47 -24.53
CA ASP A 554 -31.37 0.41 -23.55
C ASP A 554 -32.31 -0.69 -24.09
N LEU A 555 -32.83 -0.52 -25.32
CA LEU A 555 -33.72 -1.50 -25.95
C LEU A 555 -32.92 -2.45 -26.87
N GLU A 556 -32.73 -3.69 -26.42
CA GLU A 556 -31.89 -4.69 -27.11
C GLU A 556 -32.58 -5.43 -28.27
N ALA A 557 -33.90 -5.27 -28.43
CA ALA A 557 -34.65 -6.02 -29.44
C ALA A 557 -34.31 -5.60 -30.87
N ALA A 558 -34.20 -6.57 -31.78
CA ALA A 558 -33.99 -6.33 -33.20
C ALA A 558 -35.26 -5.82 -33.90
N VAL A 559 -36.42 -6.23 -33.39
CA VAL A 559 -37.75 -6.02 -33.98
C VAL A 559 -38.75 -5.69 -32.86
N PHE A 560 -39.66 -4.75 -33.11
CA PHE A 560 -40.68 -4.31 -32.17
C PHE A 560 -42.08 -4.47 -32.77
N ALA A 561 -43.10 -4.56 -31.93
CA ALA A 561 -44.48 -4.37 -32.35
C ALA A 561 -44.88 -2.91 -32.18
N ARG A 562 -45.41 -2.28 -33.24
CA ARG A 562 -45.89 -0.89 -33.20
C ARG A 562 -47.41 -0.87 -33.27
N ILE A 563 -48.01 -0.31 -32.23
CA ILE A 563 -49.44 0.02 -32.16
C ILE A 563 -49.58 1.50 -32.55
N SER A 564 -50.52 1.82 -33.42
CA SER A 564 -50.82 3.20 -33.82
C SER A 564 -52.32 3.39 -33.88
N ILE A 565 -52.82 4.46 -33.25
CA ILE A 565 -54.22 4.88 -33.33
C ILE A 565 -54.21 6.25 -33.99
N LEU A 566 -54.90 6.35 -35.13
CA LEU A 566 -54.98 7.57 -35.92
C LEU A 566 -56.42 8.07 -35.91
N ASP A 567 -56.61 9.29 -35.44
CA ASP A 567 -57.83 10.07 -35.58
C ASP A 567 -57.63 11.20 -36.61
N HIS A 568 -58.71 11.66 -37.25
CA HIS A 568 -58.65 12.67 -38.32
C HIS A 568 -58.86 14.12 -37.82
N CYS A 569 -58.52 14.44 -36.56
CA CYS A 569 -58.67 15.79 -36.00
C CYS A 569 -57.40 16.65 -36.06
N CYS A 570 -57.59 17.94 -35.78
CA CYS A 570 -56.53 18.97 -35.80
C CYS A 570 -55.31 18.54 -34.96
N PRO A 571 -54.07 18.67 -35.46
CA PRO A 571 -52.88 18.30 -34.70
C PRO A 571 -52.77 19.13 -33.41
N VAL A 572 -52.40 18.46 -32.32
CA VAL A 572 -52.09 19.10 -31.05
C VAL A 572 -50.97 20.12 -31.30
N LYS A 573 -51.25 21.42 -31.08
CA LYS A 573 -50.19 22.44 -31.08
C LYS A 573 -49.28 22.14 -29.88
N HIS A 574 -48.07 21.67 -30.16
CA HIS A 574 -46.99 21.54 -29.18
C HIS A 574 -46.60 22.89 -28.59
#